data_AF-A0A398CB43-F1
#
_entry.id   AF-A0A398CB43-F1
#
_cell.length_a   1.000
_cell.length_b   1.000
_cell.length_c   1.000
_cell.angle_alpha   90.00
_cell.angle_beta   90.00
_cell.angle_gamma   90.00
#
_symmetry.space_group_name_H-M   'P 1'
#
loop_
_entity.id
_entity.type
_entity.pdbx_description
1 polymer ?
#
loop_
_entity_poly.entity_id
_entity_poly.type
_entity_poly.pdbx_seq_one_letter_code
_entity_poly.pdbx_strand_id
1 'polypeptide(L)'
;MHLAAALLTASLLAGCATGPGAAPSPNAPQLFMNARGLKQWDHPEAFGPVPKEMLTTGRQYCATLNNGGKRYTPTGYHPHARSVEGYPFEDGGFYCTLE
;
A
#
# COMPACT_ATOMS: atom_id res chain seq x y z
N MET A 1 -53.19 -7.21 -17.45
CA MET A 1 -52.15 -7.78 -16.56
C MET A 1 -50.81 -7.62 -17.27
N HIS A 2 -50.07 -6.54 -17.01
CA HIS A 2 -48.72 -6.37 -17.56
C HIS A 2 -47.71 -6.79 -16.50
N LEU A 3 -46.93 -7.82 -16.81
CA LEU A 3 -45.84 -8.32 -15.96
C LEU A 3 -44.66 -7.34 -15.98
N ALA A 4 -44.03 -7.26 -14.80
CA ALA A 4 -42.88 -6.47 -14.45
C ALA A 4 -41.60 -6.82 -15.22
N ALA A 5 -40.71 -5.84 -15.35
CA ALA A 5 -39.26 -6.04 -15.23
C ALA A 5 -38.58 -4.68 -15.02
N ALA A 6 -38.55 -4.21 -13.77
CA ALA A 6 -37.69 -3.10 -13.39
C ALA A 6 -36.24 -3.60 -13.33
N LEU A 7 -35.47 -3.31 -14.38
CA LEU A 7 -34.03 -3.53 -14.44
C LEU A 7 -33.33 -2.59 -13.45
N LEU A 8 -33.09 -3.09 -12.24
CA LEU A 8 -32.20 -2.45 -11.26
C LEU A 8 -30.75 -2.61 -11.75
N THR A 9 -30.27 -1.64 -12.51
CA THR A 9 -28.84 -1.49 -12.81
C THR A 9 -28.12 -1.05 -11.54
N ALA A 10 -27.56 -2.02 -10.80
CA ALA A 10 -26.67 -1.76 -9.68
C ALA A 10 -25.32 -1.26 -10.22
N SER A 11 -25.15 0.06 -10.25
CA SER A 11 -23.87 0.70 -10.52
C SER A 11 -22.93 0.45 -9.34
N LEU A 12 -22.06 -0.55 -9.46
CA LEU A 12 -20.93 -0.75 -8.55
C LEU A 12 -19.97 0.43 -8.73
N LEU A 13 -19.99 1.39 -7.81
CA LEU A 13 -18.89 2.34 -7.68
C LEU A 13 -17.67 1.55 -7.22
N ALA A 14 -16.79 1.19 -8.15
CA ALA A 14 -15.43 0.77 -7.86
C ALA A 14 -14.72 1.94 -7.18
N GLY A 15 -14.67 1.93 -5.84
CA GLY A 15 -13.83 2.85 -5.10
C GLY A 15 -12.37 2.60 -5.48
N CYS A 16 -11.66 3.64 -5.92
CA CYS A 16 -10.22 3.54 -6.16
C CYS A 16 -9.54 3.07 -4.87
N ALA A 17 -9.01 1.85 -4.85
CA ALA A 17 -8.25 1.35 -3.72
C ALA A 17 -6.95 2.16 -3.60
N THR A 18 -6.79 2.92 -2.51
CA THR A 18 -5.61 3.77 -2.27
C THR A 18 -4.55 3.08 -1.41
N GLY A 19 -4.46 1.76 -1.45
CA GLY A 19 -3.61 0.97 -0.56
C GLY A 19 -3.17 -0.35 -1.18
N PRO A 20 -2.52 -1.22 -0.39
CA PRO A 20 -1.97 -2.48 -0.86
C PRO A 20 -2.99 -3.34 -1.61
N GLY A 21 -2.54 -3.96 -2.70
CA GLY A 21 -3.29 -4.95 -3.44
C GLY A 21 -3.31 -6.33 -2.76
N ALA A 22 -3.93 -7.29 -3.43
CA ALA A 22 -4.06 -8.65 -2.91
C ALA A 22 -2.73 -9.44 -2.90
N ALA A 23 -1.75 -9.03 -3.70
CA ALA A 23 -0.42 -9.64 -3.79
C ALA A 23 0.59 -8.60 -4.31
N PRO A 24 1.90 -8.80 -4.05
CA PRO A 24 2.94 -7.96 -4.65
C PRO A 24 2.89 -8.01 -6.18
N SER A 25 2.88 -6.85 -6.83
CA SER A 25 2.85 -6.73 -8.30
C SER A 25 4.23 -7.02 -8.92
N PRO A 26 4.31 -7.47 -10.18
CA PRO A 26 5.58 -7.51 -10.92
C PRO A 26 6.27 -6.15 -11.06
N ASN A 27 5.48 -5.07 -11.08
CA ASN A 27 5.99 -3.70 -11.12
C ASN A 27 6.22 -3.20 -9.70
N ALA A 28 7.47 -3.22 -9.26
CA ALA A 28 7.83 -2.85 -7.91
C ALA A 28 7.56 -1.36 -7.61
N PRO A 29 7.01 -1.04 -6.42
CA PRO A 29 6.85 0.35 -6.00
C PRO A 29 8.21 0.99 -5.71
N GLN A 30 8.32 2.27 -6.02
CA GLN A 30 9.51 3.09 -5.83
C GLN A 30 9.18 4.30 -4.95
N LEU A 31 10.11 4.67 -4.08
CA LEU A 31 10.02 5.94 -3.37
C LEU A 31 10.25 7.10 -4.34
N PHE A 32 9.48 8.17 -4.19
CA PHE A 32 9.77 9.45 -4.81
C PHE A 32 9.67 10.57 -3.78
N MET A 33 10.28 11.71 -4.09
CA MET A 33 10.10 12.93 -3.31
C MET A 33 8.89 13.69 -3.84
N ASN A 34 7.85 13.83 -3.02
CA ASN A 34 6.69 14.62 -3.42
C ASN A 34 6.99 16.13 -3.37
N ALA A 35 6.05 16.96 -3.84
CA ALA A 35 6.20 18.42 -3.88
C ALA A 35 6.45 19.08 -2.50
N ARG A 36 6.22 18.37 -1.40
CA ARG A 36 6.51 18.83 -0.03
C ARG A 36 7.87 18.35 0.48
N GLY A 37 8.68 17.71 -0.36
CA GLY A 37 9.97 17.15 0.05
C GLY A 37 9.84 15.94 0.98
N LEU A 38 8.72 15.21 0.93
CA LEU A 38 8.52 13.98 1.70
C LEU A 38 8.63 12.75 0.80
N LYS A 39 9.23 11.68 1.34
CA LYS A 39 9.27 10.37 0.69
C LYS A 39 7.87 9.77 0.63
N GLN A 40 7.47 9.28 -0.54
CA GLN A 40 6.18 8.64 -0.78
C GLN A 40 6.34 7.50 -1.78
N TRP A 41 5.53 6.45 -1.66
CA TRP A 41 5.42 5.39 -2.65
C TRP A 41 4.62 5.85 -3.87
N ASP A 42 5.10 5.58 -5.07
CA ASP A 42 4.42 5.87 -6.34
C ASP A 42 3.20 4.98 -6.60
N HIS A 43 3.30 3.69 -6.26
CA HIS A 43 2.28 2.65 -6.51
C HIS A 43 1.92 1.89 -5.23
N PRO A 44 1.12 2.47 -4.32
CA PRO A 44 0.63 1.78 -3.11
C PRO A 44 -0.02 0.42 -3.39
N GLU A 45 -0.74 0.30 -4.50
CA GLU A 45 -1.43 -0.92 -4.95
C GLU A 45 -0.49 -2.04 -5.37
N ALA A 46 0.78 -1.72 -5.65
CA ALA A 46 1.78 -2.72 -5.99
C ALA A 46 2.20 -3.56 -4.78
N PHE A 47 2.00 -3.07 -3.55
CA PHE A 47 2.24 -3.85 -2.34
C PHE A 47 1.23 -4.98 -2.20
N GLY A 48 1.63 -6.10 -1.60
CA GLY A 48 0.73 -7.16 -1.16
C GLY A 48 0.54 -7.18 0.36
N PRO A 49 -0.18 -8.17 0.91
CA PRO A 49 -0.29 -8.36 2.35
C PRO A 49 1.10 -8.60 2.97
N VAL A 50 1.27 -8.17 4.22
CA VAL A 50 2.52 -8.39 4.97
C VAL A 50 2.65 -9.88 5.34
N PRO A 51 3.70 -10.59 4.88
CA PRO A 51 3.93 -11.97 5.31
C PRO A 51 4.10 -12.07 6.83
N LYS A 52 3.66 -13.17 7.42
CA LYS A 52 3.64 -13.33 8.89
C LYS A 52 5.03 -13.19 9.50
N GLU A 53 6.02 -13.77 8.84
CA GLU A 53 7.44 -13.71 9.16
C GLU A 53 8.02 -12.29 9.08
N MET A 54 7.44 -11.42 8.25
CA MET A 54 7.89 -10.03 8.08
C MET A 54 7.16 -9.05 9.00
N LEU A 55 6.14 -9.48 9.76
CA LEU A 55 5.35 -8.57 10.62
C LEU A 55 6.21 -7.85 11.67
N THR A 56 7.13 -8.55 12.32
CA THR A 56 8.01 -7.94 13.33
C THR A 56 8.92 -6.89 12.69
N THR A 57 9.59 -7.26 11.60
CA THR A 57 10.45 -6.37 10.81
C THR A 57 9.67 -5.15 10.32
N GLY A 58 8.49 -5.35 9.74
CA GLY A 58 7.63 -4.26 9.26
C GLY A 58 7.18 -3.32 10.37
N ARG A 59 6.86 -3.84 11.57
CA ARG A 59 6.53 -3.02 12.73
C ARG A 59 7.72 -2.16 13.16
N GLN A 60 8.92 -2.73 13.17
CA GLN A 60 10.14 -1.97 13.48
C GLN A 60 10.38 -0.85 12.47
N TYR A 61 10.26 -1.15 11.16
CA TYR A 61 10.38 -0.14 10.11
C TYR A 61 9.33 0.96 10.23
N CYS A 62 8.05 0.61 10.32
CA CYS A 62 6.99 1.63 10.40
C CYS A 62 7.06 2.45 11.69
N ALA A 63 7.53 1.87 12.80
CA ALA A 63 7.73 2.60 14.05
C ALA A 63 8.77 3.73 13.94
N THR A 64 9.68 3.70 12.95
CA THR A 64 10.61 4.82 12.68
C THR A 64 9.89 6.08 12.22
N LEU A 65 8.64 5.97 11.74
CA LEU A 65 7.80 7.08 11.32
C LEU A 65 6.97 7.66 12.49
N ASN A 66 6.99 7.02 13.65
CA ASN A 66 6.23 7.48 14.81
C ASN A 66 6.73 8.85 15.26
N ASN A 67 5.83 9.81 15.37
CA ASN A 67 6.15 11.16 15.82
C ASN A 67 4.89 11.87 16.36
N GLY A 68 5.04 12.70 17.39
CA GLY A 68 3.96 13.54 17.91
C GLY A 68 2.70 12.77 18.30
N GLY A 69 2.86 11.55 18.84
CA GLY A 69 1.75 10.67 19.23
C GLY A 69 1.15 9.82 18.09
N LYS A 70 1.57 10.03 16.84
CA LYS A 70 1.17 9.18 15.70
C LYS A 70 1.94 7.86 15.72
N ARG A 71 1.22 6.76 15.52
CA ARG A 71 1.77 5.40 15.43
C ARG A 71 1.52 4.85 14.03
N TYR A 72 2.52 4.21 13.44
CA TYR A 72 2.42 3.63 12.11
C TYR A 72 2.58 2.12 12.17
N THR A 73 1.76 1.42 11.39
CA THR A 73 1.76 -0.04 11.29
C THR A 73 1.95 -0.49 9.85
N PRO A 74 2.60 -1.64 9.61
CA PRO A 74 2.75 -2.18 8.27
C PRO A 74 1.42 -2.78 7.81
N THR A 75 0.90 -2.30 6.68
CA THR A 75 -0.30 -2.83 6.03
C THR A 75 -0.03 -3.45 4.67
N GLY A 76 1.17 -3.24 4.12
CA GLY A 76 1.62 -3.93 2.91
C GLY A 76 3.11 -4.21 2.88
N TYR A 77 3.51 -5.18 2.06
CA TYR A 77 4.89 -5.58 1.83
C TYR A 77 5.16 -5.81 0.34
N HIS A 78 6.35 -5.45 -0.13
CA HIS A 78 6.82 -5.75 -1.46
C HIS A 78 8.30 -6.18 -1.44
N PRO A 79 8.67 -7.38 -1.93
CA PRO A 79 10.02 -7.93 -1.80
C PRO A 79 11.08 -7.17 -2.62
N HIS A 80 10.66 -6.42 -3.64
CA HIS A 80 11.58 -5.70 -4.53
C HIS A 80 11.32 -4.18 -4.55
N ALA A 81 10.73 -3.63 -3.49
CA ALA A 81 10.51 -2.18 -3.39
C ALA A 81 11.83 -1.41 -3.56
N ARG A 82 11.76 -0.20 -4.12
CA ARG A 82 12.93 0.56 -4.55
C ARG A 82 13.10 1.89 -3.81
N SER A 83 14.35 2.28 -3.61
CA SER A 83 14.74 3.60 -3.07
C SER A 83 14.40 4.73 -4.04
N VAL A 84 14.63 5.99 -3.61
CA VAL A 84 14.41 7.16 -4.48
C VAL A 84 15.27 7.11 -5.74
N GLU A 85 16.46 6.54 -5.62
CA GLU A 85 17.44 6.34 -6.69
C GLU A 85 17.15 5.10 -7.55
N GLY A 86 16.12 4.31 -7.21
CA GLY A 86 15.70 3.12 -7.95
C GLY A 86 16.40 1.81 -7.56
N TYR A 87 17.24 1.82 -6.53
CA TYR A 87 17.90 0.59 -6.04
C TYR A 87 16.91 -0.25 -5.20
N PRO A 88 16.90 -1.59 -5.33
CA PRO A 88 16.06 -2.44 -4.51
C PRO A 88 16.52 -2.40 -3.04
N PHE A 89 15.57 -2.40 -2.11
CA PHE A 89 15.85 -2.66 -0.70
C PHE A 89 16.09 -4.16 -0.50
N GLU A 90 17.17 -4.54 0.21
CA GLU A 90 17.55 -5.95 0.42
C GLU A 90 16.44 -6.75 1.13
N ASP A 91 15.79 -6.15 2.14
CA ASP A 91 14.68 -6.77 2.88
C ASP A 91 13.30 -6.51 2.25
N GLY A 92 13.26 -5.86 1.09
CA GLY A 92 12.04 -5.31 0.49
C GLY A 92 11.57 -4.02 1.17
N GLY A 93 10.31 -3.66 0.94
CA GLY A 93 9.71 -2.43 1.47
C GLY A 93 8.37 -2.67 2.12
N PHE A 94 8.02 -1.79 3.06
CA PHE A 94 6.75 -1.82 3.78
C PHE A 94 5.90 -0.60 3.44
N TYR A 95 4.62 -0.84 3.23
CA TYR A 95 3.61 0.21 3.17
C TYR A 95 3.10 0.46 4.60
N CYS A 96 3.41 1.64 5.13
CA CYS A 96 3.09 2.02 6.50
C CYS A 96 1.91 2.97 6.52
N THR A 97 0.89 2.65 7.30
CA THR A 97 -0.29 3.50 7.51
C THR A 97 -0.38 3.93 8.97
N LEU A 98 -1.01 5.08 9.20
CA LEU A 98 -1.36 5.52 10.54
C LEU A 98 -2.31 4.47 11.16
N GLU A 99 -1.99 4.05 12.38
CA GLU A 99 -2.87 3.22 13.23
C GLU A 99 -4.08 4.02 13.75
#